data_AF-A0A6P7GDM3-F1
#
_entry.id   AF-A0A6P7GDM3-F1
#
_cell.length_a   1.000
_cell.length_b   1.000
_cell.length_c   1.000
_cell.angle_alpha   90.00
_cell.angle_beta   90.00
_cell.angle_gamma   90.00
#
_symmetry.space_group_name_H-M   'P 1'
#
loop_
_entity.id
_entity.type
_entity.pdbx_description
1 polymer ?
#
loop_
_entity_poly.entity_id
_entity_poly.type
_entity_poly.pdbx_seq_one_letter_code
_entity_poly.pdbx_strand_id
1 'polypeptide(L)'
;MSFEVRVQAGEFEENEDERFQIAEENHRSGNTGTSAFVRFINTTDRDVDIVWINYSGKYIRYRKLSKDNFLDVNTYNTHPWVAFDYHTKDRLHIEKEFVFFPKTLREYWRVHPEKVFPIDEARIPAYITVPMYSLKYSALLAVRNTLKSCKDAEVLELPRELIEDLKRVIKLRNNLLYTFSSS
;
A
#
# COMPACT_ATOMS: atom_id res chain seq x y z
N MET A 1 -3.71 49.34 8.43
CA MET A 1 -2.66 48.33 8.65
C MET A 1 -3.15 47.04 8.02
N SER A 2 -2.61 46.71 6.86
CA SER A 2 -2.97 45.51 6.10
C SER A 2 -2.02 44.40 6.50
N PHE A 3 -2.53 43.31 7.09
CA PHE A 3 -1.75 42.11 7.38
C PHE A 3 -1.86 41.17 6.19
N GLU A 4 -0.82 41.10 5.36
CA GLU A 4 -0.65 40.01 4.41
C GLU A 4 -0.20 38.76 5.16
N VAL A 5 -1.04 37.73 5.15
CA VAL A 5 -0.65 36.38 5.56
C VAL A 5 0.09 35.77 4.36
N ARG A 6 1.43 35.79 4.41
CA ARG A 6 2.25 34.96 3.53
C ARG A 6 2.05 33.50 3.93
N VAL A 7 1.22 32.80 3.16
CA VAL A 7 1.20 31.33 3.19
C VAL A 7 2.48 30.87 2.52
N GLN A 8 3.41 30.37 3.32
CA GLN A 8 4.61 29.72 2.82
C GLN A 8 4.15 28.38 2.24
N ALA A 9 4.08 28.30 0.91
CA ALA A 9 3.88 27.03 0.22
C ALA A 9 5.07 26.15 0.57
N GLY A 10 4.83 25.14 1.42
CA GLY A 10 5.79 24.06 1.60
C GLY A 10 5.96 23.38 0.26
N GLU A 11 7.18 23.39 -0.26
CA GLU A 11 7.57 22.57 -1.40
C GLU A 11 7.39 21.11 -0.99
N PHE A 12 6.26 20.52 -1.36
CA PHE A 12 6.11 19.07 -1.44
C PHE A 12 6.89 18.64 -2.68
N GLU A 13 8.19 18.42 -2.53
CA GLU A 13 8.92 17.57 -3.46
C GLU A 13 8.33 16.15 -3.28
N GLU A 14 7.30 15.83 -4.07
CA GLU A 14 6.93 14.43 -4.28
C GLU A 14 8.13 13.74 -4.91
N ASN A 15 8.88 13.01 -4.09
CA ASN A 15 9.96 12.16 -4.55
C ASN A 15 9.34 11.06 -5.43
N GLU A 16 9.31 11.27 -6.75
CA GLU A 16 8.72 10.34 -7.72
C GLU A 16 9.30 8.92 -7.57
N ASP A 17 10.52 8.80 -7.02
CA ASP A 17 11.23 7.55 -6.80
C ASP A 17 10.65 6.70 -5.65
N GLU A 18 10.02 7.29 -4.62
CA GLU A 18 9.37 6.53 -3.53
C GLU A 18 8.22 5.62 -4.03
N ARG A 19 7.66 5.96 -5.19
CA ARG A 19 6.57 5.19 -5.81
C ARG A 19 7.09 3.94 -6.54
N PHE A 20 8.36 3.96 -6.99
CA PHE A 20 9.07 2.80 -7.55
C PHE A 20 9.82 1.98 -6.49
N GLN A 21 9.94 2.49 -5.26
CA GLN A 21 10.47 1.75 -4.10
C GLN A 21 9.51 0.65 -3.66
N ILE A 22 9.44 -0.43 -4.44
CA ILE A 22 9.07 -1.75 -3.91
C ILE A 22 10.32 -2.43 -3.31
N ALA A 23 11.51 -1.85 -3.51
CA ALA A 23 12.76 -2.59 -3.45
C ALA A 23 13.62 -2.45 -2.19
N GLU A 24 13.48 -1.43 -1.31
CA GLU A 24 14.53 -1.22 -0.29
C GLU A 24 14.10 -0.85 1.13
N GLU A 25 12.81 -0.78 1.45
CA GLU A 25 12.44 -0.78 2.87
C GLU A 25 12.36 -2.23 3.34
N ASN A 26 13.41 -2.69 4.02
CA ASN A 26 13.51 -4.01 4.65
C ASN A 26 12.55 -4.14 5.85
N HIS A 27 11.26 -3.98 5.58
CA HIS A 27 10.21 -4.20 6.56
C HIS A 27 10.12 -5.68 6.87
N ARG A 28 10.07 -6.00 8.16
CA ARG A 28 9.85 -7.34 8.69
C ARG A 28 9.12 -7.24 10.00
N SER A 29 8.37 -8.27 10.34
CA SER A 29 7.72 -8.33 11.64
C SER A 29 8.74 -8.40 12.77
N GLY A 30 8.47 -7.67 13.85
CA GLY A 30 9.17 -7.84 15.12
C GLY A 30 8.67 -9.07 15.88
N ASN A 31 9.56 -9.83 16.51
CA ASN A 31 9.19 -10.99 17.34
C ASN A 31 8.51 -10.61 18.66
N THR A 32 8.63 -9.35 19.05
CA THR A 32 7.97 -8.77 20.23
C THR A 32 6.99 -7.71 19.77
N GLY A 33 5.86 -7.60 20.45
CA GLY A 33 4.82 -6.64 20.10
C GLY A 33 3.65 -6.73 21.07
N THR A 34 2.84 -5.68 21.07
CA THR A 34 1.56 -5.68 21.80
C THR A 34 0.45 -6.04 20.84
N SER A 35 -0.52 -6.84 21.29
CA SER A 35 -1.65 -7.24 20.47
C SER A 35 -2.43 -6.04 19.95
N ALA A 36 -2.78 -6.11 18.67
CA ALA A 36 -3.57 -5.12 17.96
C ALA A 36 -4.70 -5.83 17.22
N PHE A 37 -5.91 -5.29 17.33
CA PHE A 37 -7.12 -5.84 16.71
C PHE A 37 -7.57 -4.89 15.61
N VAL A 38 -7.44 -5.32 14.37
CA VAL A 38 -7.67 -4.47 13.19
C VAL A 38 -8.83 -5.03 12.37
N ARG A 39 -9.61 -4.13 11.77
CA ARG A 39 -10.58 -4.43 10.73
C ARG A 39 -10.14 -3.76 9.44
N PHE A 40 -9.58 -4.52 8.51
CA PHE A 40 -9.27 -4.02 7.17
C PHE A 40 -10.56 -3.86 6.38
N ILE A 41 -10.79 -2.69 5.80
CA ILE A 41 -12.03 -2.37 5.08
C ILE A 41 -11.67 -1.98 3.65
N ASN A 42 -12.12 -2.76 2.68
CA ASN A 42 -11.92 -2.43 1.27
C ASN A 42 -12.96 -1.39 0.82
N THR A 43 -12.55 -0.14 0.68
CA THR A 43 -13.41 0.94 0.14
C THR A 43 -13.15 1.20 -1.34
N THR A 44 -12.35 0.36 -1.99
CA THR A 44 -12.07 0.43 -3.42
C THR A 44 -13.08 -0.40 -4.20
N ASP A 45 -13.16 -0.14 -5.50
CA ASP A 45 -13.92 -0.95 -6.45
C ASP A 45 -13.20 -2.23 -6.91
N ARG A 46 -12.04 -2.52 -6.31
CA ARG A 46 -11.12 -3.57 -6.74
C ARG A 46 -11.10 -4.74 -5.77
N ASP A 47 -10.75 -5.92 -6.26
CA ASP A 47 -10.38 -7.03 -5.39
C ASP A 47 -8.97 -6.77 -4.83
N VAL A 48 -8.79 -6.94 -3.51
CA VAL A 48 -7.54 -6.59 -2.81
C VAL A 48 -6.90 -7.83 -2.18
N ASP A 49 -5.60 -7.97 -2.31
CA ASP A 49 -4.79 -8.87 -1.50
C ASP A 49 -4.29 -8.17 -0.24
N ILE A 50 -4.69 -8.68 0.91
CA ILE A 50 -4.14 -8.30 2.21
C ILE A 50 -2.93 -9.18 2.48
N VAL A 51 -1.78 -8.55 2.69
CA VAL A 51 -0.50 -9.23 2.78
C VAL A 51 0.23 -8.82 4.05
N TRP A 52 0.70 -9.81 4.79
CA TRP A 52 1.54 -9.64 5.97
C TRP A 52 3.00 -9.79 5.57
N ILE A 53 3.88 -8.89 6.00
CA ILE A 53 5.33 -9.09 5.82
C ILE A 53 5.87 -9.80 7.07
N ASN A 54 6.25 -11.07 6.89
CA ASN A 54 6.63 -11.93 8.01
C ASN A 54 7.97 -11.55 8.66
N TYR A 55 8.42 -12.35 9.63
CA TYR A 55 9.67 -12.13 10.37
C TYR A 55 10.93 -12.15 9.48
N SER A 56 10.88 -12.81 8.32
CA SER A 56 11.97 -12.86 7.35
C SER A 56 11.89 -11.77 6.28
N GLY A 57 10.91 -10.87 6.35
CA GLY A 57 10.67 -9.86 5.30
C GLY A 57 9.94 -10.40 4.08
N LYS A 58 9.42 -11.64 4.12
CA LYS A 58 8.67 -12.22 2.99
C LYS A 58 7.21 -11.78 3.05
N TYR A 59 6.68 -11.40 1.89
CA TYR A 59 5.26 -11.15 1.69
C TYR A 59 4.45 -12.45 1.78
N ILE A 60 3.59 -12.56 2.79
CA ILE A 60 2.67 -13.68 3.01
C ILE A 60 1.25 -13.20 2.73
N ARG A 61 0.66 -13.68 1.65
CA ARG A 61 -0.73 -13.38 1.31
C ARG A 61 -1.64 -13.96 2.39
N TYR A 62 -2.35 -13.08 3.08
CA TYR A 62 -3.21 -13.46 4.19
C TYR A 62 -4.63 -13.75 3.71
N ARG A 63 -5.22 -12.86 2.92
CA ARG A 63 -6.56 -13.07 2.34
C ARG A 63 -6.81 -12.18 1.13
N LYS A 64 -7.64 -12.67 0.20
CA LYS A 64 -8.33 -11.85 -0.79
C LYS A 64 -9.57 -11.19 -0.17
N LEU A 65 -9.71 -9.89 -0.35
CA LEU A 65 -10.84 -9.10 0.11
C LEU A 65 -11.53 -8.45 -1.09
N SER A 66 -12.77 -8.85 -1.36
CA SER A 66 -13.55 -8.26 -2.44
C SER A 66 -14.07 -6.86 -2.09
N LYS A 67 -14.57 -6.15 -3.09
CA LYS A 67 -15.19 -4.83 -2.94
C LYS A 67 -16.18 -4.78 -1.76
N ASP A 68 -16.16 -3.68 -1.02
CA ASP A 68 -17.04 -3.36 0.11
C ASP A 68 -17.07 -4.40 1.25
N ASN A 69 -16.13 -5.35 1.26
CA ASN A 69 -15.98 -6.32 2.33
C ASN A 69 -14.92 -5.87 3.34
N PHE A 70 -14.94 -6.50 4.51
CA PHE A 70 -13.94 -6.29 5.55
C PHE A 70 -13.30 -7.61 6.00
N LEU A 71 -12.14 -7.50 6.64
CA LEU A 71 -11.42 -8.60 7.25
C LEU A 71 -10.94 -8.21 8.65
N ASP A 72 -11.39 -8.99 9.62
CA ASP A 72 -10.97 -8.88 11.01
C ASP A 72 -9.69 -9.70 11.24
N VAL A 73 -8.66 -9.05 11.77
CA VAL A 73 -7.35 -9.67 12.03
C VAL A 73 -6.89 -9.37 13.45
N ASN A 74 -6.45 -10.42 14.14
CA ASN A 74 -5.75 -10.32 15.41
C ASN A 74 -4.25 -10.39 15.12
N THR A 75 -3.53 -9.30 15.36
CA THR A 75 -2.13 -9.15 14.98
C THR A 75 -1.35 -8.44 16.09
N TYR A 76 -0.15 -7.95 15.79
CA TYR A 76 0.69 -7.17 16.70
C TYR A 76 1.06 -5.84 16.07
N ASN A 77 1.31 -4.83 16.89
CA ASN A 77 1.69 -3.50 16.42
C ASN A 77 3.01 -3.46 15.63
N THR A 78 3.86 -4.47 15.79
CA THR A 78 5.14 -4.62 15.06
C THR A 78 5.02 -5.39 13.76
N HIS A 79 3.81 -5.85 13.38
CA HIS A 79 3.58 -6.57 12.14
C HIS A 79 3.21 -5.59 11.02
N PRO A 80 4.08 -5.38 10.01
CA PRO A 80 3.75 -4.60 8.83
C PRO A 80 2.74 -5.32 7.92
N TRP A 81 1.78 -4.55 7.42
CA TRP A 81 0.76 -4.99 6.47
C TRP A 81 0.79 -4.12 5.22
N VAL A 82 0.55 -4.73 4.07
CA VAL A 82 0.44 -4.03 2.79
C VAL A 82 -0.79 -4.54 2.04
N ALA A 83 -1.32 -3.69 1.17
CA ALA A 83 -2.44 -4.02 0.30
C ALA A 83 -2.02 -3.92 -1.17
N PHE A 84 -2.40 -4.92 -1.96
CA PHE A 84 -2.18 -4.91 -3.41
C PHE A 84 -3.50 -5.14 -4.15
N ASP A 85 -3.62 -4.54 -5.32
CA ASP A 85 -4.63 -4.95 -6.28
C ASP A 85 -4.47 -6.44 -6.65
N TYR A 86 -5.57 -7.18 -6.61
CA TYR A 86 -5.54 -8.62 -6.88
C TYR A 86 -5.16 -8.95 -8.33
N HIS A 87 -5.50 -8.11 -9.29
CA HIS A 87 -5.27 -8.36 -10.71
C HIS A 87 -3.96 -7.73 -11.20
N THR A 88 -3.75 -6.45 -10.90
CA THR A 88 -2.63 -5.67 -11.44
C THR A 88 -1.40 -5.70 -10.54
N LYS A 89 -1.55 -6.09 -9.27
CA LYS A 89 -0.52 -6.01 -8.23
C LYS A 89 -0.02 -4.59 -7.96
N ASP A 90 -0.83 -3.60 -8.27
CA ASP A 90 -0.57 -2.21 -7.88
C ASP A 90 -0.71 -2.05 -6.37
N ARG A 91 0.17 -1.24 -5.76
CA ARG A 91 0.10 -0.96 -4.33
C ARG A 91 -1.12 -0.11 -4.01
N LEU A 92 -1.84 -0.48 -2.96
CA LEU A 92 -2.92 0.30 -2.39
C LEU A 92 -2.47 0.88 -1.05
N HIS A 93 -3.16 1.93 -0.60
CA HIS A 93 -2.94 2.47 0.73
C HIS A 93 -3.77 1.71 1.76
N ILE A 94 -3.23 1.55 2.96
CA ILE A 94 -3.97 1.22 4.17
C ILE A 94 -3.78 2.40 5.11
N GLU A 95 -4.86 3.06 5.52
CA GLU A 95 -4.79 4.29 6.34
C GLU A 95 -3.86 5.36 5.74
N LYS A 96 -3.90 5.51 4.40
CA LYS A 96 -3.09 6.46 3.60
C LYS A 96 -1.59 6.14 3.49
N GLU A 97 -1.16 4.99 4.01
CA GLU A 97 0.23 4.54 3.96
C GLU A 97 0.38 3.30 3.06
N PHE A 98 1.52 3.12 2.40
CA PHE A 98 1.81 1.90 1.64
C PHE A 98 2.18 0.71 2.54
N VAL A 99 2.74 0.98 3.71
CA VAL A 99 3.06 -0.01 4.75
C VAL A 99 2.39 0.40 6.04
N PHE A 100 1.44 -0.41 6.49
CA PHE A 100 0.64 -0.14 7.67
C PHE A 100 1.13 -0.92 8.87
N PHE A 101 1.39 -0.20 9.95
CA PHE A 101 1.65 -0.76 11.27
C PHE A 101 0.40 -0.61 12.15
N PRO A 102 -0.21 -1.71 12.61
CA PRO A 102 -1.35 -1.67 13.50
C PRO A 102 -1.06 -0.85 14.76
N LYS A 103 -1.98 0.04 15.14
CA LYS A 103 -1.95 0.66 16.46
C LYS A 103 -2.58 -0.28 17.48
N THR A 104 -2.06 -0.32 18.69
CA THR A 104 -2.76 -0.92 19.82
C THR A 104 -3.98 -0.09 20.19
N LEU A 105 -4.95 -0.68 20.90
CA LEU A 105 -6.14 0.04 21.37
C LEU A 105 -5.77 1.25 22.24
N ARG A 106 -4.74 1.09 23.09
CA ARG A 106 -4.19 2.16 23.93
C ARG A 106 -3.63 3.33 23.10
N GLU A 107 -2.85 3.03 22.06
CA GLU A 107 -2.29 4.06 21.18
C GLU A 107 -3.37 4.77 20.37
N TYR A 108 -4.39 4.02 19.92
CA TYR A 108 -5.50 4.57 19.17
C TYR A 108 -6.30 5.58 20.00
N TRP A 109 -6.69 5.23 21.23
CA TRP A 109 -7.44 6.13 22.11
C TRP A 109 -6.68 7.38 22.53
N ARG A 110 -5.35 7.30 22.64
CA ARG A 110 -4.54 8.49 22.91
C ARG A 110 -4.69 9.55 21.82
N VAL A 111 -4.93 9.12 20.57
CA VAL A 111 -5.10 9.99 19.41
C VAL A 111 -6.58 10.34 19.16
N HIS A 112 -7.50 9.45 19.57
CA HIS A 112 -8.95 9.60 19.40
C HIS A 112 -9.70 9.47 20.73
N PRO A 113 -9.50 10.40 21.69
CA PRO A 113 -10.12 10.33 23.02
C PRO A 113 -11.66 10.39 22.96
N GLU A 114 -12.22 10.95 21.90
CA GLU A 114 -13.65 11.05 21.65
C GLU A 114 -14.30 9.71 21.25
N LYS A 115 -13.50 8.73 20.80
CA LYS A 115 -14.00 7.44 20.32
C LYS A 115 -13.98 6.39 21.42
N VAL A 116 -15.08 6.32 22.16
CA VAL A 116 -15.31 5.27 23.17
C VAL A 116 -15.96 4.07 22.50
N PHE A 117 -15.22 2.96 22.38
CA PHE A 117 -15.77 1.69 21.89
C PHE A 117 -15.99 0.74 23.07
N PRO A 118 -16.99 -0.15 23.02
CA PRO A 118 -17.10 -1.27 23.96
C PRO A 118 -15.80 -2.07 23.93
N ILE A 119 -15.18 -2.25 25.11
CA ILE A 119 -13.80 -2.74 25.27
C ILE A 119 -13.61 -4.14 24.71
N ASP A 120 -14.66 -4.97 24.75
CA ASP A 120 -14.52 -6.42 24.60
C ASP A 120 -14.32 -6.89 23.14
N GLU A 121 -14.62 -6.04 22.14
CA GLU A 121 -14.47 -6.38 20.71
C GLU A 121 -14.00 -5.20 19.83
N ALA A 122 -13.49 -4.13 20.43
CA ALA A 122 -13.08 -2.92 19.68
C ALA A 122 -11.96 -3.23 18.67
N ARG A 123 -12.32 -3.22 17.38
CA ARG A 123 -11.37 -3.33 16.27
C ARG A 123 -11.13 -1.97 15.66
N ILE A 124 -9.86 -1.61 15.51
CA ILE A 124 -9.46 -0.37 14.85
C ILE A 124 -9.72 -0.54 13.35
N PRO A 125 -10.58 0.30 12.74
CA PRO A 125 -10.79 0.25 11.31
C PRO A 125 -9.51 0.70 10.59
N ALA A 126 -9.15 -0.02 9.53
CA ALA A 126 -8.05 0.29 8.63
C ALA A 126 -8.59 0.33 7.19
N TYR A 127 -8.81 1.53 6.67
CA TYR A 127 -9.40 1.75 5.36
C TYR A 127 -8.38 1.58 4.24
N ILE A 128 -8.75 0.78 3.24
CA ILE A 128 -7.94 0.52 2.05
C ILE A 128 -8.43 1.42 0.93
N THR A 129 -7.53 2.23 0.37
CA THR A 129 -7.86 3.19 -0.69
C THR A 129 -6.91 3.11 -1.87
N VAL A 130 -7.39 3.54 -3.04
CA VAL A 130 -6.52 3.74 -4.20
C VAL A 130 -5.69 5.00 -3.95
N PRO A 131 -4.35 4.93 -4.01
CA PRO A 131 -3.50 6.11 -3.87
C PRO A 131 -3.70 7.05 -5.05
N MET A 132 -3.52 8.35 -4.81
CA MET A 132 -3.47 9.33 -5.89
C MET A 132 -2.08 9.27 -6.52
N TYR A 133 -2.02 8.68 -7.72
CA TYR A 133 -0.80 8.63 -8.51
C TYR A 133 -0.65 9.90 -9.35
N SER A 134 0.59 10.27 -9.69
CA SER A 134 0.83 11.26 -10.73
C SER A 134 0.24 10.78 -12.06
N LEU A 135 -0.03 11.71 -12.97
CA LEU A 135 -0.54 11.38 -14.30
C LEU A 135 0.47 10.50 -15.07
N LYS A 136 1.77 10.82 -14.96
CA LYS A 136 2.87 10.02 -15.55
C LYS A 136 2.79 8.57 -15.08
N TYR A 137 2.72 8.35 -13.77
CA TYR A 137 2.67 7.00 -13.22
C TYR A 137 1.37 6.27 -13.57
N SER A 138 0.23 6.96 -13.53
CA SER A 138 -1.07 6.40 -13.95
C SER A 138 -1.03 5.93 -15.41
N ALA A 139 -0.44 6.72 -16.30
CA ALA A 139 -0.25 6.36 -17.71
C ALA A 139 0.68 5.15 -17.86
N LEU A 140 1.79 5.10 -17.11
CA LEU A 140 2.68 3.94 -17.07
C LEU A 140 1.96 2.66 -16.65
N LEU A 141 1.13 2.72 -15.60
CA LEU A 141 0.34 1.56 -15.15
C LEU A 141 -0.68 1.12 -16.20
N ALA A 142 -1.35 2.07 -16.84
CA ALA A 142 -2.31 1.79 -17.90
C ALA A 142 -1.65 1.07 -19.10
N VAL A 143 -0.50 1.58 -19.57
CA VAL A 143 0.27 0.95 -20.65
C VAL A 143 0.83 -0.40 -20.21
N ARG A 144 1.38 -0.51 -19.00
CA ARG A 144 1.88 -1.79 -18.46
C ARG A 144 0.81 -2.88 -18.50
N ASN A 145 -0.45 -2.54 -18.25
CA ASN A 145 -1.55 -3.50 -18.25
C ASN A 145 -1.88 -4.05 -19.65
N THR A 146 -1.44 -3.40 -20.73
CA THR A 146 -1.57 -3.92 -22.10
C THR A 146 -0.36 -4.77 -22.54
N LEU A 147 0.73 -4.78 -21.76
CA LEU A 147 1.98 -5.45 -22.11
C LEU A 147 2.21 -6.73 -21.29
N LYS A 148 2.71 -7.77 -21.97
CA LYS A 148 3.02 -9.06 -21.33
C LYS A 148 4.46 -9.09 -20.83
N SER A 149 5.37 -8.49 -21.60
CA SER A 149 6.82 -8.62 -21.42
C SER A 149 7.52 -7.27 -21.50
N CYS A 150 8.70 -7.17 -20.87
CA CYS A 150 9.60 -6.03 -21.00
C CYS A 150 10.06 -5.81 -22.45
N LYS A 151 10.07 -6.85 -23.29
CA LYS A 151 10.41 -6.74 -24.72
C LYS A 151 9.34 -5.95 -25.49
N ASP A 152 8.07 -6.08 -25.10
CA ASP A 152 6.96 -5.38 -25.73
C ASP A 152 7.11 -3.85 -25.53
N ALA A 153 7.71 -3.44 -24.40
CA ALA A 153 7.98 -2.03 -24.11
C ALA A 153 9.07 -1.43 -25.03
N GLU A 154 10.01 -2.23 -25.55
CA GLU A 154 11.10 -1.75 -26.41
C GLU A 154 10.63 -1.46 -27.84
N VAL A 155 9.51 -2.05 -28.25
CA VAL A 155 8.90 -1.83 -29.57
C VAL A 155 8.07 -0.54 -29.58
N LEU A 156 7.75 0.00 -28.39
CA LEU A 156 7.06 1.29 -28.30
C LEU A 156 8.01 2.39 -28.75
N GLU A 157 7.54 3.27 -29.63
CA GLU A 157 8.26 4.46 -30.11
C GLU A 157 8.28 5.58 -29.04
N LEU A 158 8.59 5.22 -27.80
CA LEU A 158 8.65 6.12 -26.66
C LEU A 158 10.09 6.56 -26.37
N PRO A 159 10.27 7.73 -25.73
CA PRO A 159 11.55 8.13 -25.16
C PRO A 159 12.15 7.04 -24.26
N ARG A 160 13.47 6.87 -24.34
CA ARG A 160 14.21 5.83 -23.61
C ARG A 160 13.92 5.83 -22.11
N GLU A 161 13.78 7.00 -21.50
CA GLU A 161 13.46 7.15 -20.08
C GLU A 161 12.13 6.47 -19.72
N LEU A 162 11.09 6.69 -20.51
CA LEU A 162 9.76 6.08 -20.29
C LEU A 162 9.77 4.57 -20.53
N ILE A 163 10.58 4.10 -21.48
CA ILE A 163 10.77 2.66 -21.69
C ILE A 163 11.40 2.01 -20.46
N GLU A 164 12.39 2.64 -19.84
CA GLU A 164 13.01 2.12 -18.63
C GLU A 164 12.07 2.17 -17.42
N ASP A 165 11.29 3.25 -17.25
CA ASP A 165 10.21 3.33 -16.27
C ASP A 165 9.20 2.19 -16.45
N LEU A 166 8.80 1.93 -17.70
CA LEU A 166 7.84 0.89 -18.03
C LEU A 166 8.39 -0.51 -17.74
N LYS A 167 9.65 -0.78 -18.10
CA LYS A 167 10.34 -2.03 -17.76
C LYS A 167 10.42 -2.23 -16.24
N ARG A 168 10.66 -1.17 -15.46
CA ARG A 168 10.64 -1.23 -13.98
C ARG A 168 9.27 -1.70 -13.47
N VAL A 169 8.18 -1.05 -13.87
CA VAL A 169 6.84 -1.44 -13.38
C VAL A 169 6.38 -2.81 -13.86
N ILE A 170 6.81 -3.27 -15.04
CA ILE A 170 6.55 -4.64 -15.53
C ILE A 170 7.28 -5.66 -14.66
N LYS A 171 8.59 -5.47 -14.42
CA LYS A 171 9.39 -6.38 -13.59
C LYS A 171 8.80 -6.49 -12.18
N LEU A 172 8.45 -5.36 -11.59
CA LEU A 172 7.84 -5.30 -10.27
C LEU A 172 6.54 -6.11 -10.17
N ARG A 173 5.60 -5.89 -11.11
CA ARG A 173 4.36 -6.68 -11.19
C ARG A 173 4.66 -8.17 -11.31
N ASN A 174 5.55 -8.56 -12.22
CA ASN A 174 5.84 -9.95 -12.50
C ASN A 174 6.48 -10.67 -11.30
N ASN A 175 7.35 -9.98 -10.56
CA ASN A 175 7.93 -10.50 -9.32
C ASN A 175 6.84 -10.76 -8.27
N LEU A 176 5.92 -9.81 -8.07
CA LEU A 176 4.81 -9.95 -7.13
C LEU A 176 3.84 -11.07 -7.52
N LEU A 177 3.54 -11.20 -8.81
CA LEU A 177 2.74 -12.33 -9.33
C LEU A 177 3.39 -13.67 -8.98
N TYR A 178 4.70 -13.81 -9.18
CA TYR A 178 5.45 -15.01 -8.84
C TYR A 178 5.45 -15.30 -7.32
N THR A 179 5.62 -14.27 -6.49
CA THR A 179 5.60 -14.40 -5.03
C THR A 179 4.25 -14.94 -4.54
N PHE A 180 3.14 -14.46 -5.11
CA PHE A 180 1.79 -14.86 -4.69
C PHE A 180 1.26 -16.13 -5.36
N SER A 181 1.92 -16.64 -6.42
CA SER A 181 1.59 -17.94 -7.01
C SER A 181 2.35 -19.11 -6.38
N SER A 182 3.47 -18.82 -5.70
CA SER A 182 4.38 -19.82 -5.13
C SER A 182 4.18 -20.05 -3.62
N SER A 183 3.09 -19.52 -3.06
CA SER A 183 2.73 -19.57 -1.64
C SER A 183 1.36 -20.23 -1.50
#